data_AF-A0A662GLP2-F1
#
_entry.id   AF-A0A662GLP2-F1
#
_cell.length_a   1.000
_cell.length_b   1.000
_cell.length_c   1.000
_cell.angle_alpha   90.00
_cell.angle_beta   90.00
_cell.angle_gamma   90.00
#
_symmetry.space_group_name_H-M   'P 1'
#
loop_
_entity.id
_entity.type
_entity.pdbx_description
1 polymer ?
#
loop_
_entity_poly.entity_id
_entity_poly.type
_entity_poly.pdbx_seq_one_letter_code
_entity_poly.pdbx_strand_id
1 'polypeptide(L)'
;GIATKAARIKKAAGDKLVLSFGARRTHPAVSPFNAFYAFIGGCDAVSCIKGADFLGIKPTGTMPHSLMIIFKAIRGDHSEAWIAFDKHVEADVPRIILADTFDDEVEESIKAVQTLNGKLWGLRLDTPGSRRGNFPAIIREVKWKLKALGYKNVKIVVSGGVDEEKIPELIKAGVDAFGVGAAIANARIVDIAMDIVAVKKNAKWMPISKRGKFSGIKQVYRCWNCMIDVVKLRNEKPPKCPKCLGEMKPLLGKVIENGKIVIDFDEPSKVREYVMKQFKKLDLYQKPW
;
A
#
# COMPACT_ATOMS: atom_id res chain seq x y z
N GLY A 1 -9.24 1.63 -7.62
CA GLY A 1 -8.05 2.48 -7.86
C GLY A 1 -7.04 2.29 -6.75
N ILE A 2 -7.27 2.92 -5.60
CA ILE A 2 -6.36 2.93 -4.44
C ILE A 2 -5.94 1.52 -4.01
N ALA A 3 -6.90 0.63 -3.70
CA ALA A 3 -6.59 -0.76 -3.29
C ALA A 3 -5.78 -1.52 -4.35
N THR A 4 -6.09 -1.35 -5.64
CA THR A 4 -5.33 -1.96 -6.75
C THR A 4 -3.89 -1.47 -6.77
N LYS A 5 -3.68 -0.15 -6.63
CA LYS A 5 -2.33 0.43 -6.65
C LYS A 5 -1.52 0.03 -5.42
N ALA A 6 -2.14 0.01 -4.24
CA ALA A 6 -1.53 -0.51 -3.02
C ALA A 6 -1.14 -2.00 -3.16
N ALA A 7 -1.98 -2.83 -3.79
CA ALA A 7 -1.65 -4.23 -4.07
C ALA A 7 -0.46 -4.38 -5.02
N ARG A 8 -0.38 -3.54 -6.06
CA ARG A 8 0.78 -3.53 -6.97
C ARG A 8 2.06 -3.17 -6.23
N ILE A 9 2.02 -2.12 -5.42
CA ILE A 9 3.12 -1.66 -4.58
C ILE A 9 3.54 -2.74 -3.59
N LYS A 10 2.59 -3.33 -2.84
CA LYS A 10 2.91 -4.36 -1.85
C LYS A 10 3.51 -5.60 -2.50
N LYS A 11 3.02 -5.98 -3.68
CA LYS A 11 3.60 -7.08 -4.45
C LYS A 11 5.02 -6.79 -4.91
N ALA A 12 5.29 -5.60 -5.43
CA ALA A 12 6.65 -5.19 -5.78
C ALA A 12 7.56 -5.15 -4.55
N ALA A 13 7.02 -4.77 -3.39
CA ALA A 13 7.73 -4.72 -2.12
C ALA A 13 8.02 -6.10 -1.49
N GLY A 14 7.31 -7.14 -1.90
CA GLY A 14 7.39 -8.47 -1.30
C GLY A 14 7.10 -8.43 0.20
N ASP A 15 8.02 -8.97 1.00
CA ASP A 15 7.91 -9.02 2.46
C ASP A 15 8.32 -7.70 3.15
N LYS A 16 8.81 -6.71 2.40
CA LYS A 16 9.17 -5.40 2.95
C LYS A 16 7.93 -4.65 3.44
N LEU A 17 8.11 -3.84 4.49
CA LEU A 17 7.03 -3.04 5.06
C LEU A 17 6.64 -1.90 4.09
N VAL A 18 5.34 -1.68 3.92
CA VAL A 18 4.78 -0.59 3.13
C VAL A 18 3.79 0.21 3.98
N LEU A 19 4.11 1.47 4.22
CA LEU A 19 3.30 2.41 4.98
C LEU A 19 2.59 3.37 4.02
N SER A 20 1.27 3.55 4.20
CA SER A 20 0.50 4.54 3.44
C SER A 20 0.61 5.92 4.08
N PHE A 21 1.25 6.87 3.36
CA PHE A 21 1.42 8.28 3.74
C PHE A 21 0.57 9.22 2.88
N GLY A 22 -0.51 8.69 2.30
CA GLY A 22 -1.31 9.35 1.26
C GLY A 22 -2.27 10.44 1.74
N ALA A 23 -2.56 10.55 3.05
CA ALA A 23 -3.62 11.40 3.57
C ALA A 23 -3.53 12.86 3.07
N ARG A 24 -2.35 13.48 3.16
CA ARG A 24 -2.08 14.86 2.71
C ARG A 24 -2.20 15.11 1.20
N ARG A 25 -2.49 14.09 0.39
CA ARG A 25 -2.59 14.19 -1.08
C ARG A 25 -4.03 14.15 -1.57
N THR A 26 -4.99 13.99 -0.67
CA THR A 26 -6.42 13.94 -0.98
C THR A 26 -7.18 14.90 -0.09
N HIS A 27 -8.40 15.26 -0.48
CA HIS A 27 -9.29 16.06 0.37
C HIS A 27 -9.43 15.36 1.75
N PRO A 28 -9.35 16.09 2.88
CA PRO A 28 -9.34 15.49 4.22
C PRO A 28 -10.57 14.62 4.48
N ALA A 29 -11.74 15.00 3.94
CA ALA A 29 -12.97 14.22 4.05
C ALA A 29 -12.86 12.78 3.48
N VAL A 30 -11.98 12.54 2.49
CA VAL A 30 -11.80 11.22 1.87
C VAL A 30 -10.50 10.52 2.27
N SER A 31 -9.64 11.20 3.03
CA SER A 31 -8.36 10.65 3.50
C SER A 31 -8.49 9.38 4.35
N PRO A 32 -9.50 9.24 5.23
CA PRO A 32 -9.71 8.00 5.97
C PRO A 32 -9.97 6.80 5.04
N PHE A 33 -10.79 6.99 3.99
CA PHE A 33 -11.08 5.94 3.02
C PHE A 33 -9.86 5.59 2.16
N ASN A 34 -9.03 6.59 1.82
CA ASN A 34 -7.76 6.34 1.14
C ASN A 34 -6.85 5.42 1.97
N ALA A 35 -6.69 5.73 3.26
CA ALA A 35 -5.94 4.88 4.19
C ALA A 35 -6.57 3.48 4.32
N PHE A 36 -7.89 3.40 4.47
CA PHE A 36 -8.63 2.14 4.53
C PHE A 36 -8.34 1.27 3.30
N TYR A 37 -8.57 1.78 2.10
CA TYR A 37 -8.35 1.02 0.87
C TYR A 37 -6.88 0.72 0.59
N ALA A 38 -5.95 1.58 1.03
CA ALA A 38 -4.51 1.29 0.95
C ALA A 38 -4.14 0.09 1.84
N PHE A 39 -4.67 0.03 3.06
CA PHE A 39 -4.49 -1.11 3.96
C PHE A 39 -5.09 -2.40 3.37
N ILE A 40 -6.36 -2.35 2.93
CA ILE A 40 -7.01 -3.49 2.25
C ILE A 40 -6.19 -3.98 1.05
N GLY A 41 -5.61 -3.04 0.29
CA GLY A 41 -4.75 -3.35 -0.86
C GLY A 41 -3.42 -4.02 -0.49
N GLY A 42 -2.98 -3.96 0.78
CA GLY A 42 -1.81 -4.69 1.25
C GLY A 42 -0.79 -3.85 2.01
N CYS A 43 -0.96 -2.52 2.13
CA CYS A 43 -0.12 -1.73 3.02
C CYS A 43 -0.16 -2.33 4.45
N ASP A 44 0.99 -2.33 5.12
CA ASP A 44 1.14 -2.90 6.46
C ASP A 44 0.70 -1.92 7.55
N ALA A 45 0.79 -0.62 7.28
CA ALA A 45 0.33 0.42 8.20
C ALA A 45 -0.12 1.69 7.45
N VAL A 46 -0.78 2.59 8.17
CA VAL A 46 -1.32 3.85 7.64
C VAL A 46 -1.02 5.01 8.58
N SER A 47 -0.80 6.21 8.03
CA SER A 47 -0.55 7.42 8.84
C SER A 47 -1.80 8.23 9.15
N CYS A 48 -2.93 7.95 8.48
CA CYS A 48 -4.17 8.69 8.73
C CYS A 48 -4.81 8.19 10.02
N ILE A 49 -4.88 9.04 11.06
CA ILE A 49 -5.44 8.69 12.37
C ILE A 49 -6.87 8.14 12.23
N LYS A 50 -7.77 8.89 11.55
CA LYS A 50 -9.16 8.46 11.38
C LYS A 50 -9.32 7.23 10.48
N GLY A 51 -8.40 7.03 9.53
CA GLY A 51 -8.35 5.81 8.74
C GLY A 51 -7.91 4.59 9.55
N ALA A 52 -6.94 4.76 10.45
CA ALA A 52 -6.48 3.73 11.36
C ALA A 52 -7.57 3.35 12.39
N ASP A 53 -8.32 4.34 12.88
CA ASP A 53 -9.50 4.15 13.73
C ASP A 53 -10.55 3.26 13.05
N PHE A 54 -10.94 3.56 11.80
CA PHE A 54 -11.85 2.69 11.03
C PHE A 54 -11.33 1.27 10.76
N LEU A 55 -10.02 1.08 10.82
CA LEU A 55 -9.36 -0.21 10.63
C LEU A 55 -9.16 -0.97 11.95
N GLY A 56 -9.38 -0.34 13.10
CA GLY A 56 -9.04 -0.89 14.41
C GLY A 56 -7.53 -1.11 14.61
N ILE A 57 -6.67 -0.29 13.99
CA ILE A 57 -5.20 -0.40 14.08
C ILE A 57 -4.57 0.88 14.63
N LYS A 58 -3.35 0.79 15.19
CA LYS A 58 -2.57 1.96 15.61
C LYS A 58 -2.04 2.71 14.37
N PRO A 59 -2.29 4.03 14.22
CA PRO A 59 -1.66 4.79 13.15
C PRO A 59 -0.14 4.84 13.35
N THR A 60 0.62 4.86 12.26
CA THR A 60 2.08 4.87 12.29
C THR A 60 2.65 6.10 11.58
N GLY A 61 3.73 6.64 12.11
CA GLY A 61 4.48 7.73 11.51
C GLY A 61 5.93 7.72 11.97
N THR A 62 6.72 8.61 11.39
CA THR A 62 8.10 8.91 11.84
C THR A 62 8.17 10.37 12.26
N MET A 63 9.33 10.82 12.72
CA MET A 63 9.56 12.25 12.90
C MET A 63 9.43 13.02 11.56
N PRO A 64 8.97 14.28 11.57
CA PRO A 64 8.95 15.16 10.40
C PRO A 64 10.19 16.08 10.33
N HIS A 65 10.54 16.55 9.13
CA HIS A 65 11.60 17.56 8.94
C HIS A 65 11.36 18.84 9.73
N SER A 66 10.08 19.23 9.93
CA SER A 66 9.74 20.44 10.69
C SER A 66 10.30 20.41 12.11
N LEU A 67 10.38 19.23 12.75
CA LEU A 67 10.97 19.09 14.07
C LEU A 67 12.48 19.42 14.02
N MET A 68 13.22 18.85 13.08
CA MET A 68 14.65 19.11 12.89
C MET A 68 14.92 20.59 12.57
N ILE A 69 14.08 21.20 11.74
CA ILE A 69 14.19 22.62 11.37
C ILE A 69 13.99 23.52 12.59
N ILE A 70 12.99 23.25 13.42
CA ILE A 70 12.73 24.04 14.64
C ILE A 70 13.92 23.94 15.60
N PHE A 71 14.45 22.73 15.84
CA PHE A 71 15.62 22.57 16.71
C PHE A 71 16.85 23.26 16.14
N LYS A 72 17.11 23.15 14.83
CA LYS A 72 18.23 23.87 14.21
C LYS A 72 18.11 25.39 14.39
N ALA A 73 16.91 25.95 14.21
CA ALA A 73 16.68 27.39 14.32
C ALA A 73 16.79 27.90 15.75
N ILE A 74 16.30 27.13 16.74
CA ILE A 74 16.22 27.58 18.14
C ILE A 74 17.46 27.18 18.97
N ARG A 75 18.08 26.04 18.66
CA ARG A 75 19.20 25.45 19.43
C ARG A 75 20.52 25.46 18.68
N GLY A 76 20.51 25.69 17.36
CA GLY A 76 21.71 25.65 16.53
C GLY A 76 22.13 24.25 16.07
N ASP A 77 21.49 23.20 16.59
CA ASP A 77 21.75 21.81 16.21
C ASP A 77 20.45 21.02 15.97
N HIS A 78 20.32 20.42 14.78
CA HIS A 78 19.17 19.57 14.45
C HIS A 78 19.22 18.22 15.18
N SER A 79 20.39 17.78 15.68
CA SER A 79 20.53 16.46 16.31
C SER A 79 19.78 16.36 17.64
N GLU A 80 19.57 17.49 18.31
CA GLU A 80 18.71 17.60 19.49
C GLU A 80 17.26 17.18 19.21
N ALA A 81 16.77 17.33 17.97
CA ALA A 81 15.46 16.82 17.58
C ALA A 81 15.36 15.29 17.68
N TRP A 82 16.45 14.58 17.36
CA TRP A 82 16.50 13.12 17.45
C TRP A 82 16.46 12.67 18.92
N ILE A 83 17.20 13.35 19.78
CA ILE A 83 17.21 13.11 21.23
C ILE A 83 15.82 13.38 21.82
N ALA A 84 15.20 14.50 21.43
CA ALA A 84 13.85 14.84 21.87
C ALA A 84 12.82 13.81 21.40
N PHE A 85 12.92 13.34 20.15
CA PHE A 85 12.05 12.29 19.62
C PHE A 85 12.21 10.97 20.41
N ASP A 86 13.44 10.54 20.68
CA ASP A 86 13.70 9.34 21.50
C ASP A 86 13.13 9.46 22.92
N LYS A 87 13.29 10.64 23.54
CA LYS A 87 12.87 10.91 24.91
C LYS A 87 11.36 11.01 25.10
N HIS A 88 10.66 11.63 24.15
CA HIS A 88 9.26 12.04 24.34
C HIS A 88 8.24 11.16 23.64
N VAL A 89 8.63 10.38 22.64
CA VAL A 89 7.73 9.44 21.96
C VAL A 89 7.71 8.12 22.70
N GLU A 90 6.54 7.48 22.74
CA GLU A 90 6.28 6.23 23.46
C GLU A 90 7.27 5.13 23.06
N ALA A 91 7.71 4.32 24.03
CA ALA A 91 8.78 3.34 23.84
C ALA A 91 8.46 2.25 22.80
N ASP A 92 7.18 1.99 22.53
CA ASP A 92 6.73 1.00 21.56
C ASP A 92 6.78 1.50 20.10
N VAL A 93 6.99 2.81 19.89
CA VAL A 93 7.15 3.40 18.56
C VAL A 93 8.59 3.20 18.06
N PRO A 94 8.82 2.56 16.91
CA PRO A 94 10.17 2.41 16.37
C PRO A 94 10.85 3.76 16.13
N ARG A 95 12.11 3.90 16.58
CA ARG A 95 12.92 5.10 16.33
C ARG A 95 13.41 5.10 14.88
N ILE A 96 12.59 5.69 14.01
CA ILE A 96 12.89 5.92 12.60
C ILE A 96 13.15 7.42 12.42
N ILE A 97 14.40 7.78 12.15
CA ILE A 97 14.88 9.16 12.16
C ILE A 97 15.17 9.63 10.73
N LEU A 98 14.84 10.90 10.43
CA LEU A 98 15.17 11.52 9.13
C LEU A 98 16.66 11.88 9.08
N ALA A 99 17.29 11.62 7.93
CA ALA A 99 18.71 11.84 7.69
C ALA A 99 18.93 12.40 6.27
N ASP A 100 18.20 13.46 5.96
CA ASP A 100 18.22 14.18 4.68
C ASP A 100 17.65 15.61 4.82
N THR A 101 17.81 16.25 5.98
CA THR A 101 17.25 17.58 6.27
C THR A 101 18.23 18.70 5.98
N PHE A 102 19.46 18.61 6.50
CA PHE A 102 20.45 19.69 6.41
C PHE A 102 21.73 19.27 5.71
N ASP A 103 22.24 18.09 6.08
CA ASP A 103 23.52 17.60 5.58
C ASP A 103 23.30 16.50 4.52
N ASP A 104 24.39 16.03 3.92
CA ASP A 104 24.38 14.86 3.04
C ASP A 104 23.85 13.63 3.78
N GLU A 105 23.10 12.77 3.08
CA GLU A 105 22.47 11.60 3.69
C GLU A 105 23.45 10.69 4.43
N VAL A 106 24.70 10.58 3.94
CA VAL A 106 25.74 9.77 4.59
C VAL A 106 26.16 10.40 5.91
N GLU A 107 26.52 11.67 5.89
CA GLU A 107 27.02 12.38 7.07
C GLU A 107 25.93 12.51 8.15
N GLU A 108 24.71 12.86 7.74
CA GLU A 108 23.58 12.99 8.67
C GLU A 108 23.18 11.62 9.25
N SER A 109 23.27 10.54 8.46
CA SER A 109 23.04 9.17 8.93
C SER A 109 24.08 8.72 9.96
N ILE A 110 25.37 9.00 9.72
CA ILE A 110 26.46 8.66 10.65
C ILE A 110 26.28 9.43 11.96
N LYS A 111 25.98 10.74 11.88
CA LYS A 111 25.70 11.57 13.04
C LYS A 111 24.52 11.01 13.85
N ALA A 112 23.43 10.65 13.17
CA ALA A 112 22.23 10.10 13.83
C ALA A 112 22.53 8.81 14.61
N VAL A 113 23.28 7.86 14.03
CA VAL A 113 23.60 6.60 14.71
C VAL A 113 24.52 6.79 15.91
N GLN A 114 25.43 7.76 15.84
CA GLN A 114 26.31 8.12 16.96
C GLN A 114 25.52 8.83 18.07
N THR A 115 24.63 9.78 17.73
CA THR A 115 23.83 10.53 18.70
C THR A 115 22.88 9.64 19.50
N LEU A 116 22.24 8.66 18.85
CA LEU A 116 21.24 7.80 19.50
C LEU A 116 21.80 6.47 20.04
N ASN A 117 23.08 6.20 19.80
CA ASN A 117 23.84 5.10 20.39
C ASN A 117 23.07 3.76 20.51
N GLY A 118 22.66 3.21 19.36
CA GLY A 118 22.01 1.89 19.30
C GLY A 118 20.50 1.86 19.57
N LYS A 119 19.87 2.99 19.90
CA LYS A 119 18.40 3.08 20.09
C LYS A 119 17.61 3.16 18.78
N LEU A 120 18.29 3.32 17.65
CA LEU A 120 17.67 3.44 16.33
C LEU A 120 17.17 2.10 15.82
N TRP A 121 15.92 2.10 15.36
CA TRP A 121 15.43 1.02 14.51
C TRP A 121 15.92 1.20 13.07
N GLY A 122 15.93 2.45 12.57
CA GLY A 122 16.34 2.74 11.21
C GLY A 122 16.38 4.22 10.87
N LEU A 123 16.87 4.50 9.67
CA LEU A 123 16.97 5.82 9.09
C LEU A 123 15.96 5.95 7.95
N ARG A 124 15.31 7.10 7.86
CA ARG A 124 14.40 7.45 6.78
C ARG A 124 15.06 8.45 5.85
N LEU A 125 15.15 8.09 4.57
CA LEU A 125 15.61 8.97 3.50
C LEU A 125 14.39 9.42 2.68
N ASP A 126 14.08 10.72 2.70
CA ASP A 126 13.03 11.36 1.88
C ASP A 126 13.65 12.24 0.77
N THR A 127 14.89 11.91 0.36
CA THR A 127 15.78 12.74 -0.47
C THR A 127 15.02 13.52 -1.56
N PRO A 128 15.05 14.86 -1.55
CA PRO A 128 14.33 15.68 -2.51
C PRO A 128 14.67 15.34 -3.97
N GLY A 129 13.72 15.53 -4.90
CA GLY A 129 13.94 15.23 -6.32
C GLY A 129 15.14 15.97 -6.94
N SER A 130 15.46 17.18 -6.45
CA SER A 130 16.62 17.98 -6.86
C SER A 130 17.97 17.52 -6.28
N ARG A 131 17.96 16.53 -5.38
CA ARG A 131 19.14 15.91 -4.78
C ARG A 131 19.24 14.42 -5.10
N ARG A 132 18.13 13.84 -5.55
CA ARG A 132 18.00 12.42 -5.88
C ARG A 132 18.57 12.08 -7.26
N GLY A 133 19.88 12.29 -7.44
CA GLY A 133 20.58 11.93 -8.68
C GLY A 133 20.50 10.44 -8.99
N ASN A 134 21.08 9.61 -8.12
CA ASN A 134 20.95 8.15 -8.18
C ASN A 134 20.59 7.59 -6.80
N PHE A 135 19.30 7.45 -6.53
CA PHE A 135 18.82 7.05 -5.20
C PHE A 135 19.31 5.66 -4.76
N PRO A 136 19.30 4.63 -5.63
CA PRO A 136 19.92 3.34 -5.30
C PRO A 136 21.40 3.45 -4.90
N ALA A 137 22.17 4.33 -5.54
CA ALA A 137 23.59 4.55 -5.18
C ALA A 137 23.73 5.20 -3.81
N ILE A 138 22.97 6.28 -3.53
CA ILE A 138 22.95 6.95 -2.22
C ILE A 138 22.63 5.95 -1.10
N ILE A 139 21.61 5.11 -1.29
CA ILE A 139 21.22 4.08 -0.31
C ILE A 139 22.36 3.09 -0.06
N ARG A 140 23.02 2.60 -1.12
CA ARG A 140 24.17 1.69 -0.98
C ARG A 140 25.33 2.36 -0.26
N GLU A 141 25.58 3.63 -0.53
CA GLU A 141 26.63 4.42 0.11
C GLU A 141 26.38 4.56 1.61
N VAL A 142 25.19 5.02 2.01
CA VAL A 142 24.77 5.10 3.42
C VAL A 142 24.95 3.75 4.10
N LYS A 143 24.43 2.66 3.52
CA LYS A 143 24.57 1.31 4.10
C LYS A 143 26.02 0.87 4.22
N TRP A 144 26.85 1.15 3.22
CA TRP A 144 28.26 0.78 3.23
C TRP A 144 29.02 1.50 4.34
N LYS A 145 28.83 2.83 4.45
CA LYS A 145 29.50 3.68 5.44
C LYS A 145 29.09 3.29 6.86
N LEU A 146 27.80 3.07 7.10
CA LEU A 146 27.29 2.55 8.38
C LEU A 146 27.88 1.17 8.71
N LYS A 147 27.92 0.25 7.73
CA LYS A 147 28.52 -1.08 7.89
C LYS A 147 30.01 -1.00 8.25
N ALA A 148 30.76 -0.12 7.60
CA ALA A 148 32.19 0.07 7.85
C ALA A 148 32.47 0.58 9.27
N LEU A 149 31.55 1.38 9.82
CA LEU A 149 31.60 1.87 11.20
C LEU A 149 30.99 0.90 12.23
N GLY A 150 30.56 -0.31 11.81
CA GLY A 150 30.01 -1.34 12.69
C GLY A 150 28.49 -1.32 12.88
N TYR A 151 27.78 -0.34 12.31
CA TYR A 151 26.31 -0.19 12.41
C TYR A 151 25.55 -1.06 11.39
N LYS A 152 25.66 -2.39 11.51
CA LYS A 152 25.10 -3.34 10.52
C LYS A 152 23.58 -3.53 10.60
N ASN A 153 22.97 -3.21 11.73
CA ASN A 153 21.56 -3.53 12.02
C ASN A 153 20.59 -2.38 11.76
N VAL A 154 21.09 -1.21 11.37
CA VAL A 154 20.26 -0.02 11.10
C VAL A 154 19.52 -0.23 9.78
N LYS A 155 18.20 -0.22 9.84
CA LYS A 155 17.33 -0.40 8.67
C LYS A 155 17.23 0.88 7.86
N ILE A 156 16.99 0.75 6.55
CA ILE A 156 16.73 1.91 5.67
C ILE A 156 15.26 1.95 5.27
N VAL A 157 14.61 3.06 5.59
CA VAL A 157 13.26 3.41 5.15
C VAL A 157 13.37 4.47 4.07
N VAL A 158 12.64 4.33 2.98
CA VAL A 158 12.61 5.39 1.94
C VAL A 158 11.20 5.89 1.74
N SER A 159 11.08 7.18 1.44
CA SER A 159 9.81 7.79 1.07
C SER A 159 9.99 8.81 -0.05
N GLY A 160 8.85 9.35 -0.50
CA GLY A 160 8.82 10.38 -1.53
C GLY A 160 9.01 9.79 -2.93
N GLY A 161 8.03 9.98 -3.83
CA GLY A 161 8.18 9.56 -5.23
C GLY A 161 8.46 8.06 -5.47
N VAL A 162 8.07 7.19 -4.53
CA VAL A 162 8.18 5.72 -4.63
C VAL A 162 6.92 5.13 -5.24
N ASP A 163 7.08 4.19 -6.17
CA ASP A 163 6.02 3.41 -6.83
C ASP A 163 6.50 1.97 -7.10
N GLU A 164 5.63 1.12 -7.66
CA GLU A 164 5.94 -0.28 -7.95
C GLU A 164 7.06 -0.48 -8.99
N GLU A 165 7.40 0.53 -9.78
CA GLU A 165 8.46 0.45 -10.79
C GLU A 165 9.84 0.65 -10.16
N LYS A 166 9.96 1.57 -9.20
CA LYS A 166 11.22 1.86 -8.51
C LYS A 166 11.54 0.89 -7.39
N ILE A 167 10.51 0.31 -6.74
CA ILE A 167 10.69 -0.55 -5.57
C ILE A 167 11.68 -1.71 -5.80
N PRO A 168 11.65 -2.47 -6.92
CA PRO A 168 12.58 -3.58 -7.12
C PRO A 168 14.06 -3.17 -7.07
N GLU A 169 14.42 -2.01 -7.65
CA GLU A 169 15.79 -1.51 -7.60
C GLU A 169 16.18 -1.00 -6.21
N LEU A 170 15.24 -0.37 -5.50
CA LEU A 170 15.45 0.09 -4.13
C LEU A 170 15.63 -1.10 -3.15
N ILE A 171 14.91 -2.21 -3.35
CA ILE A 171 15.15 -3.44 -2.59
C ILE A 171 16.57 -3.95 -2.84
N LYS A 172 17.03 -3.99 -4.10
CA LYS A 172 18.41 -4.39 -4.44
C LYS A 172 19.45 -3.43 -3.86
N ALA A 173 19.11 -2.17 -3.66
CA ALA A 173 19.97 -1.19 -2.98
C ALA A 173 20.04 -1.41 -1.46
N GLY A 174 19.09 -2.16 -0.90
CA GLY A 174 19.07 -2.52 0.52
C GLY A 174 18.00 -1.81 1.34
N VAL A 175 16.93 -1.31 0.73
CA VAL A 175 15.80 -0.73 1.45
C VAL A 175 15.02 -1.82 2.23
N ASP A 176 14.59 -1.46 3.43
CA ASP A 176 13.89 -2.33 4.38
C ASP A 176 12.41 -1.99 4.54
N ALA A 177 12.01 -0.73 4.32
CA ALA A 177 10.62 -0.30 4.34
C ALA A 177 10.36 0.88 3.40
N PHE A 178 9.10 1.03 2.99
CA PHE A 178 8.65 2.06 2.05
C PHE A 178 7.53 2.91 2.64
N GLY A 179 7.70 4.22 2.67
CA GLY A 179 6.63 5.18 2.92
C GLY A 179 6.07 5.69 1.60
N VAL A 180 4.88 5.22 1.21
CA VAL A 180 4.28 5.54 -0.09
C VAL A 180 3.07 6.45 0.06
N GLY A 181 3.16 7.64 -0.54
CA GLY A 181 2.10 8.65 -0.50
C GLY A 181 1.38 8.82 -1.83
N ALA A 182 1.90 9.72 -2.66
CA ALA A 182 1.24 10.18 -3.88
C ALA A 182 0.88 9.06 -4.85
N ALA A 183 1.73 8.05 -5.02
CA ALA A 183 1.47 6.94 -5.94
C ALA A 183 0.17 6.19 -5.61
N ILE A 184 -0.13 5.97 -4.32
CA ILE A 184 -1.36 5.32 -3.85
C ILE A 184 -2.52 6.31 -3.86
N ALA A 185 -2.30 7.50 -3.31
CA ALA A 185 -3.36 8.48 -3.11
C ALA A 185 -3.95 9.02 -4.43
N ASN A 186 -3.11 9.17 -5.45
CA ASN A 186 -3.49 9.62 -6.79
C ASN A 186 -3.70 8.44 -7.75
N ALA A 187 -3.98 7.24 -7.22
CA ALA A 187 -4.23 6.08 -8.05
C ALA A 187 -5.37 6.34 -9.03
N ARG A 188 -5.20 5.90 -10.29
CA ARG A 188 -6.24 6.02 -11.30
C ARG A 188 -7.54 5.38 -10.82
N ILE A 189 -8.66 6.02 -11.14
CA ILE A 189 -9.98 5.45 -10.91
C ILE A 189 -10.15 4.18 -11.75
N VAL A 190 -10.98 3.26 -11.26
CA VAL A 190 -11.50 2.18 -12.10
C VAL A 190 -12.78 2.72 -12.69
N ASP A 191 -12.83 2.83 -14.01
CA ASP A 191 -13.98 3.38 -14.72
C ASP A 191 -15.11 2.34 -14.74
N ILE A 192 -16.00 2.43 -13.76
CA ILE A 192 -17.12 1.50 -13.57
C ILE A 192 -18.39 2.16 -14.10
N ALA A 193 -19.08 1.47 -15.01
CA ALA A 193 -20.39 1.86 -15.52
C ALA A 193 -21.49 0.94 -14.96
N MET A 194 -22.68 1.50 -14.77
CA MET A 194 -23.88 0.75 -14.37
C MET A 194 -24.90 0.80 -15.52
N ASP A 195 -25.30 -0.39 -16.00
CA ASP A 195 -26.18 -0.54 -17.16
C ASP A 195 -27.27 -1.59 -16.88
N ILE A 196 -28.49 -1.35 -17.38
CA ILE A 196 -29.54 -2.36 -17.39
C ILE A 196 -29.16 -3.48 -18.38
N VAL A 197 -29.17 -4.72 -17.91
CA VAL A 197 -28.87 -5.92 -18.72
C VAL A 197 -30.05 -6.87 -18.89
N ALA A 198 -31.11 -6.70 -18.10
CA ALA A 198 -32.35 -7.45 -18.23
C ALA A 198 -33.52 -6.68 -17.61
N VAL A 199 -34.72 -6.89 -18.14
CA VAL A 199 -35.97 -6.32 -17.62
C VAL A 199 -36.97 -7.44 -17.38
N LYS A 200 -37.67 -7.43 -16.24
CA LYS A 200 -38.70 -8.42 -15.93
C LYS A 200 -40.03 -7.99 -16.56
N LYS A 201 -40.58 -8.81 -17.46
CA LYS A 201 -41.88 -8.62 -18.11
C LYS A 201 -42.65 -9.94 -18.08
N ASN A 202 -43.93 -9.92 -17.68
CA ASN A 202 -44.79 -11.10 -17.59
C ASN A 202 -44.12 -12.26 -16.82
N ALA A 203 -43.61 -11.97 -15.62
CA ALA A 203 -42.85 -12.90 -14.76
C ALA A 203 -41.53 -13.46 -15.33
N LYS A 204 -41.17 -13.15 -16.58
CA LYS A 204 -39.94 -13.61 -17.25
C LYS A 204 -38.90 -12.49 -17.34
N TRP A 205 -37.63 -12.83 -17.10
CA TRP A 205 -36.52 -11.91 -17.35
C TRP A 205 -36.20 -11.90 -18.85
N MET A 206 -36.36 -10.74 -19.49
CA MET A 206 -35.98 -10.50 -20.87
C MET A 206 -34.56 -9.91 -20.91
N PRO A 207 -33.60 -10.54 -21.61
CA PRO A 207 -32.26 -10.00 -21.77
C PRO A 207 -32.28 -8.79 -22.73
N ILE A 208 -31.89 -7.61 -22.25
CA ILE A 208 -31.86 -6.38 -23.06
C ILE A 208 -30.83 -5.39 -22.48
N SER A 209 -30.06 -4.72 -23.33
CA SER A 209 -29.13 -3.65 -22.96
C SER A 209 -28.86 -2.71 -24.14
N LYS A 210 -28.21 -1.57 -23.88
CA LYS A 210 -27.72 -0.67 -24.93
C LYS A 210 -26.57 -1.29 -25.73
N ARG A 211 -26.26 -0.70 -26.88
CA ARG A 211 -25.07 -1.03 -27.70
C ARG A 211 -23.79 -0.96 -26.86
N GLY A 212 -22.88 -1.90 -27.09
CA GLY A 212 -21.60 -2.00 -26.37
C GLY A 212 -21.69 -2.65 -24.98
N LYS A 213 -22.86 -3.15 -24.58
CA LYS A 213 -23.08 -3.86 -23.31
C LYS A 213 -23.66 -5.25 -23.58
N PHE A 214 -23.26 -6.24 -22.79
CA PHE A 214 -23.75 -7.60 -22.92
C PHE A 214 -25.04 -7.77 -22.11
N SER A 215 -26.15 -8.12 -22.79
CA SER A 215 -27.45 -8.42 -22.18
C SER A 215 -27.42 -9.68 -21.28
N GLY A 216 -28.50 -9.91 -20.55
CA GLY A 216 -28.77 -11.10 -19.73
C GLY A 216 -28.23 -11.01 -18.30
N ILE A 217 -28.88 -11.74 -17.38
CA ILE A 217 -28.39 -11.90 -16.01
C ILE A 217 -27.24 -12.92 -16.05
N LYS A 218 -26.09 -12.56 -15.46
CA LYS A 218 -24.83 -13.32 -15.57
C LYS A 218 -24.32 -13.75 -14.20
N GLN A 219 -23.40 -14.71 -14.23
CA GLN A 219 -22.57 -15.14 -13.10
C GLN A 219 -21.11 -15.15 -13.56
N VAL A 220 -20.19 -14.81 -12.66
CA VAL A 220 -18.75 -14.91 -12.87
C VAL A 220 -18.23 -16.09 -12.07
N TYR A 221 -17.49 -16.98 -12.72
CA TYR A 221 -16.87 -18.14 -12.08
C TYR A 221 -15.35 -17.97 -12.08
N ARG A 222 -14.68 -18.30 -10.97
CA ARG A 222 -13.22 -18.23 -10.84
C ARG A 222 -12.61 -19.60 -10.61
N CYS A 223 -11.55 -19.89 -11.34
CA CYS A 223 -10.62 -20.96 -10.97
C CYS A 223 -9.62 -20.42 -9.96
N TRP A 224 -9.66 -20.88 -8.71
CA TRP A 224 -8.77 -20.42 -7.64
C TRP A 224 -7.32 -20.91 -7.74
N ASN A 225 -7.06 -21.86 -8.65
CA ASN A 225 -5.71 -22.29 -8.96
C ASN A 225 -5.07 -21.38 -10.02
N CYS A 226 -5.74 -21.21 -11.16
CA CYS A 226 -5.20 -20.43 -12.29
C CYS A 226 -5.53 -18.93 -12.23
N MET A 227 -6.41 -18.51 -11.32
CA MET A 227 -6.94 -17.13 -11.23
C MET A 227 -7.61 -16.63 -12.53
N ILE A 228 -8.19 -17.56 -13.31
CA ILE A 228 -8.95 -17.27 -14.52
C ILE A 228 -10.42 -17.11 -14.16
N ASP A 229 -11.05 -16.07 -14.71
CA ASP A 229 -12.47 -15.80 -14.59
C ASP A 229 -13.20 -16.13 -15.89
N VAL A 230 -14.36 -16.80 -15.80
CA VAL A 230 -15.24 -17.11 -16.92
C VAL A 230 -16.65 -16.60 -16.60
N VAL A 231 -17.23 -15.85 -17.53
CA VAL A 231 -18.59 -15.32 -17.39
C VAL A 231 -19.57 -16.21 -18.14
N LYS A 232 -20.68 -16.54 -17.49
CA LYS A 232 -21.80 -17.32 -18.05
C LYS A 232 -23.13 -16.63 -17.77
N LEU A 233 -24.16 -16.93 -18.55
CA LEU A 233 -25.53 -16.59 -18.16
C LEU A 233 -25.88 -17.34 -16.87
N ARG A 234 -26.68 -16.71 -16.01
CA ARG A 234 -26.97 -17.23 -14.66
C ARG A 234 -27.57 -18.65 -14.65
N ASN A 235 -28.29 -19.02 -15.71
CA ASN A 235 -28.96 -20.32 -15.82
C ASN A 235 -28.13 -21.39 -16.57
N GLU A 236 -26.93 -21.04 -17.05
CA GLU A 236 -26.02 -22.02 -17.64
C GLU A 236 -25.32 -22.84 -16.55
N LYS A 237 -24.90 -24.07 -16.91
CA LYS A 237 -24.09 -24.91 -16.03
C LYS A 237 -22.74 -24.25 -15.74
N PRO A 238 -22.18 -24.40 -14.51
CA PRO A 238 -20.84 -23.92 -14.18
C PRO A 238 -19.78 -24.43 -15.17
N PRO A 239 -18.86 -23.57 -15.64
CA PRO A 239 -17.79 -23.97 -16.54
C PRO A 239 -16.68 -24.71 -15.80
N LYS A 240 -15.88 -25.49 -16.55
CA LYS A 240 -14.55 -25.94 -16.12
C LYS A 240 -13.51 -24.88 -16.49
N CYS A 241 -12.40 -24.83 -15.74
CA CYS A 241 -11.30 -23.92 -16.04
C CYS A 241 -10.72 -24.24 -17.43
N PRO A 242 -10.54 -23.25 -18.32
CA PRO A 242 -10.01 -23.50 -19.66
C PRO A 242 -8.53 -23.92 -19.66
N LYS A 243 -7.79 -23.64 -18.57
CA LYS A 243 -6.36 -23.96 -18.46
C LYS A 243 -6.10 -25.30 -17.77
N CYS A 244 -6.69 -25.54 -16.60
CA CYS A 244 -6.42 -26.75 -15.81
C CYS A 244 -7.58 -27.75 -15.80
N LEU A 245 -8.70 -27.47 -16.47
CA LEU A 245 -9.93 -28.28 -16.48
C LEU A 245 -10.57 -28.50 -15.11
N GLY A 246 -10.07 -27.84 -14.06
CA GLY A 246 -10.59 -27.91 -12.70
C GLY A 246 -11.91 -27.17 -12.51
N GLU A 247 -12.53 -27.40 -11.35
CA GLU A 247 -13.77 -26.74 -10.94
C GLU A 247 -13.58 -25.22 -10.79
N MET A 248 -14.63 -24.47 -11.16
CA MET A 248 -14.67 -23.01 -10.99
C MET A 248 -15.81 -22.64 -10.03
N LYS A 249 -15.51 -21.76 -9.06
CA LYS A 249 -16.47 -21.34 -8.04
C LYS A 249 -17.16 -20.03 -8.45
N PRO A 250 -18.47 -19.87 -8.21
CA PRO A 250 -19.16 -18.60 -8.46
C PRO A 250 -18.62 -17.49 -7.56
N LEU A 251 -18.56 -16.26 -8.09
CA LEU A 251 -18.08 -15.09 -7.37
C LEU A 251 -19.19 -14.12 -6.95
N LEU A 252 -20.26 -13.99 -7.75
CA LEU A 252 -21.36 -13.10 -7.40
C LEU A 252 -22.29 -13.80 -6.41
N GLY A 253 -22.32 -13.28 -5.18
CA GLY A 253 -23.27 -13.63 -4.14
C GLY A 253 -24.34 -12.55 -3.96
N LYS A 254 -25.46 -12.91 -3.32
CA LYS A 254 -26.50 -11.94 -2.94
C LYS A 254 -26.04 -11.23 -1.66
N VAL A 255 -25.91 -9.90 -1.72
CA VAL A 255 -25.49 -9.06 -0.58
C VAL A 255 -26.67 -8.35 0.07
N ILE A 256 -27.68 -7.98 -0.72
CA ILE A 256 -28.89 -7.29 -0.28
C ILE A 256 -30.12 -8.02 -0.83
N GLU A 257 -31.13 -8.21 0.01
CA GLU A 257 -32.44 -8.75 -0.34
C GLU A 257 -33.53 -7.86 0.25
N ASN A 258 -34.43 -7.34 -0.59
CA ASN A 258 -35.54 -6.46 -0.18
C ASN A 258 -35.10 -5.30 0.73
N GLY A 259 -33.96 -4.66 0.39
CA GLY A 259 -33.40 -3.54 1.15
C GLY A 259 -32.64 -3.92 2.43
N LYS A 260 -32.57 -5.21 2.78
CA LYS A 260 -31.83 -5.71 3.94
C LYS A 260 -30.50 -6.32 3.51
N ILE A 261 -29.42 -6.00 4.23
CA ILE A 261 -28.14 -6.68 4.07
C ILE A 261 -28.29 -8.12 4.59
N VAL A 262 -27.87 -9.11 3.80
CA VAL A 262 -28.05 -10.54 4.09
C VAL A 262 -26.72 -11.29 4.22
N ILE A 263 -25.63 -10.55 4.40
CA ILE A 263 -24.29 -11.09 4.65
C ILE A 263 -23.69 -10.40 5.86
N ASP A 264 -22.72 -11.06 6.48
CA ASP A 264 -21.79 -10.44 7.39
C ASP A 264 -20.57 -9.91 6.63
N PHE A 265 -20.01 -8.79 7.08
CA PHE A 265 -18.78 -8.25 6.52
C PHE A 265 -17.59 -8.74 7.33
N ASP A 266 -16.56 -9.19 6.64
CA ASP A 266 -15.28 -9.51 7.26
C ASP A 266 -14.58 -8.26 7.78
N GLU A 267 -13.86 -8.43 8.90
CA GLU A 267 -12.95 -7.43 9.43
C GLU A 267 -11.89 -7.01 8.38
N PRO A 268 -11.45 -5.74 8.36
CA PRO A 268 -10.49 -5.25 7.37
C PRO A 268 -9.20 -6.08 7.27
N SER A 269 -8.72 -6.63 8.39
CA SER A 269 -7.54 -7.51 8.44
C SER A 269 -7.74 -8.81 7.65
N LYS A 270 -8.90 -9.47 7.79
CA LYS A 270 -9.27 -10.66 7.03
C LYS A 270 -9.41 -10.37 5.55
N VAL A 271 -10.01 -9.23 5.20
CA VAL A 271 -10.12 -8.79 3.79
C VAL A 271 -8.73 -8.54 3.20
N ARG A 272 -7.83 -7.88 3.94
CA ARG A 272 -6.42 -7.72 3.54
C ARG A 272 -5.74 -9.07 3.33
N GLU A 273 -5.86 -10.01 4.26
CA GLU A 273 -5.29 -11.35 4.10
C GLU A 273 -5.82 -12.08 2.85
N TYR A 274 -7.12 -11.95 2.59
CA TYR A 274 -7.75 -12.50 1.39
C TYR A 274 -7.16 -11.89 0.11
N VAL A 275 -6.90 -10.58 0.08
CA VAL A 275 -6.20 -9.91 -1.02
C VAL A 275 -4.76 -10.42 -1.16
N MET A 276 -4.02 -10.48 -0.05
CA MET A 276 -2.63 -10.95 0.00
C MET A 276 -2.47 -12.38 -0.52
N LYS A 277 -3.40 -13.29 -0.18
CA LYS A 277 -3.41 -14.68 -0.68
C LYS A 277 -3.58 -14.76 -2.20
N GLN A 278 -4.35 -13.84 -2.79
CA GLN A 278 -4.65 -13.86 -4.21
C GLN A 278 -3.50 -13.36 -5.07
N PHE A 279 -2.91 -12.19 -4.76
CA PHE A 279 -1.92 -11.63 -5.67
C PHE A 279 -0.59 -12.38 -5.68
N LYS A 280 -0.32 -13.25 -4.68
CA LYS A 280 0.76 -14.26 -4.70
C LYS A 280 0.68 -15.19 -5.92
N LYS A 281 -0.54 -15.41 -6.45
CA LYS A 281 -0.81 -16.27 -7.62
C LYS A 281 -0.95 -15.50 -8.93
N LEU A 282 -0.97 -14.17 -8.86
CA LEU A 282 -1.07 -13.32 -10.04
C LEU A 282 0.33 -12.96 -10.52
N ASP A 283 0.44 -12.30 -11.65
CA ASP A 283 1.64 -11.55 -12.08
C ASP A 283 1.27 -10.05 -12.15
N LEU A 284 2.23 -9.13 -12.02
CA LEU A 284 1.94 -7.69 -12.11
C LEU A 284 1.77 -7.18 -13.54
N TYR A 285 2.40 -7.87 -14.49
CA TYR A 285 2.58 -7.47 -15.88
C TYR A 285 1.97 -8.48 -16.85
N GLN A 286 1.68 -9.69 -16.39
CA GLN A 286 0.98 -10.72 -17.16
C GLN A 286 -0.45 -10.93 -16.66
N LYS A 287 -1.40 -10.94 -17.61
CA LYS A 287 -2.78 -11.33 -17.32
C LYS A 287 -2.85 -12.85 -17.16
N PRO A 288 -3.71 -13.38 -16.26
CA PRO A 288 -3.83 -14.82 -16.07
C PRO A 288 -4.57 -15.54 -17.22
N TRP A 289 -5.07 -14.79 -18.21
CA TRP A 289 -5.72 -15.29 -19.43
C TRP A 289 -5.01 -14.77 -20.68
#